data_AF-A0A7X7DZC6-F1
#
_entry.id   AF-A0A7X7DZC6-F1
#
_cell.length_a   1.000
_cell.length_b   1.000
_cell.length_c   1.000
_cell.angle_alpha   90.00
_cell.angle_beta   90.00
_cell.angle_gamma   90.00
#
_symmetry.space_group_name_H-M   'P 1'
#
loop_
_entity.id
_entity.type
_entity.pdbx_description
1 polymer ?
#
loop_
_entity_poly.entity_id
_entity_poly.type
_entity_poly.pdbx_seq_one_letter_code
_entity_poly.pdbx_strand_id
1 'polypeptide(L)'
;MRYAELSLMSKKIIQKAGDFSDPLRVDLENLVIDCDTEKKFLNSTLDCLEIILQDPKQYIENTDNGRSIKEKEFADSVSTLHTMVLQAIQDL
;
A
#
# COMPACT_ATOMS: atom_id res chain seq x y z
N MET A 1 -1.49 -7.35 14.18
CA MET A 1 -1.59 -8.79 13.81
C MET A 1 -0.25 -9.25 13.28
N ARG A 2 -0.03 -10.54 13.04
CA ARG A 2 1.22 -11.04 12.44
C ARG A 2 1.05 -11.18 10.93
N TYR A 3 2.11 -10.89 10.18
CA TYR A 3 2.15 -11.08 8.73
C TYR A 3 1.72 -12.50 8.30
N ALA A 4 2.08 -13.51 9.09
CA ALA A 4 1.70 -14.91 8.84
C ALA A 4 0.18 -15.12 8.79
N GLU A 5 -0.60 -14.32 9.54
CA GLU A 5 -2.04 -14.43 9.70
C GLU A 5 -2.83 -13.77 8.55
N LEU A 6 -2.16 -13.00 7.67
CA LEU A 6 -2.80 -12.39 6.51
C LEU A 6 -3.21 -13.45 5.48
N SER A 7 -4.31 -13.18 4.76
CA SER A 7 -4.66 -13.94 3.57
C SER A 7 -3.55 -13.83 2.49
N LEU A 8 -3.60 -14.74 1.52
CA LEU A 8 -2.73 -14.68 0.35
C LEU A 8 -2.92 -13.37 -0.44
N MET A 9 -4.14 -12.82 -0.45
CA MET A 9 -4.44 -11.58 -1.15
C MET A 9 -3.77 -10.37 -0.49
N SER A 10 -3.88 -10.25 0.84
CA SER A 10 -3.22 -9.18 1.60
C SER A 10 -1.69 -9.25 1.50
N LYS A 11 -1.12 -10.46 1.54
CA LYS A 11 0.33 -10.65 1.31
C LYS A 11 0.74 -10.19 -0.10
N LYS A 12 -0.09 -10.45 -1.10
CA LYS A 12 0.14 -10.01 -2.49
C LYS A 12 0.05 -8.49 -2.66
N ILE A 13 -0.82 -7.82 -1.91
CA ILE A 13 -0.91 -6.34 -1.87
C ILE A 13 0.40 -5.74 -1.35
N ILE A 14 0.91 -6.25 -0.23
CA ILE A 14 2.20 -5.80 0.34
C ILE A 14 3.35 -6.04 -0.63
N GLN A 15 3.39 -7.22 -1.26
CA GLN A 15 4.39 -7.52 -2.28
C GLN A 15 4.30 -6.54 -3.46
N LYS A 16 3.09 -6.27 -3.96
CA LYS A 16 2.87 -5.36 -5.08
C LYS A 16 3.30 -3.93 -4.77
N ALA A 17 3.08 -3.44 -3.55
CA ALA A 17 3.63 -2.16 -3.12
C ALA A 17 5.16 -2.14 -3.26
N GLY A 18 5.84 -3.20 -2.81
CA GLY A 18 7.30 -3.33 -2.88
C GLY A 18 7.86 -3.44 -4.30
N ASP A 19 7.07 -3.85 -5.29
CA ASP A 19 7.50 -3.91 -6.69
C ASP A 19 7.83 -2.52 -7.27
N PHE A 20 7.21 -1.45 -6.74
CA PHE A 20 7.40 -0.08 -7.22
C PHE A 20 7.81 0.92 -6.13
N SER A 21 7.68 0.57 -4.84
CA SER A 21 8.06 1.43 -3.71
C SER A 21 8.42 0.60 -2.48
N ASP A 22 9.73 0.51 -2.19
CA ASP A 22 10.23 -0.07 -0.94
C ASP A 22 9.66 0.66 0.30
N PRO A 23 9.58 2.02 0.34
CA PRO A 23 8.94 2.73 1.44
C PRO A 23 7.47 2.33 1.65
N LEU A 24 6.69 2.22 0.58
CA LEU A 24 5.28 1.85 0.69
C LEU A 24 5.12 0.43 1.22
N ARG A 25 5.99 -0.51 0.81
CA ARG A 25 5.99 -1.86 1.41
C ARG A 25 6.18 -1.78 2.92
N VAL A 26 7.15 -1.00 3.39
CA VAL A 26 7.44 -0.84 4.82
C VAL A 26 6.26 -0.21 5.55
N ASP A 27 5.63 0.82 4.97
CA ASP A 27 4.42 1.44 5.54
C ASP A 27 3.30 0.40 5.70
N LEU A 28 3.05 -0.43 4.69
CA LEU A 28 2.04 -1.49 4.78
C LEU A 28 2.42 -2.58 5.79
N GLU A 29 3.69 -2.96 5.87
CA GLU A 29 4.17 -3.92 6.90
C GLU A 29 3.98 -3.38 8.32
N ASN A 30 4.17 -2.08 8.53
CA ASN A 30 3.89 -1.43 9.81
C ASN A 30 2.38 -1.43 10.13
N LEU A 31 1.52 -1.17 9.14
CA LEU A 31 0.06 -1.27 9.32
C LEU A 31 -0.39 -2.66 9.76
N VAL A 32 0.27 -3.73 9.30
CA VAL A 32 -0.01 -5.10 9.76
C VAL A 32 0.24 -5.25 11.25
N ILE A 33 1.28 -4.60 11.79
CA ILE A 33 1.60 -4.64 13.21
C ILE A 33 0.49 -3.93 14.00
N ASP A 34 0.07 -2.75 13.51
CA ASP A 34 -0.88 -1.86 14.18
C ASP A 34 -2.34 -2.34 14.09
N CYS A 35 -2.69 -3.11 13.07
CA CYS A 35 -4.05 -3.62 12.87
C CYS A 35 -4.26 -4.97 13.57
N ASP A 36 -5.32 -5.10 14.34
CA ASP A 36 -5.72 -6.35 15.01
C ASP A 36 -6.48 -7.34 14.11
N THR A 37 -6.96 -6.89 12.94
CA THR A 37 -7.68 -7.73 11.97
C THR A 37 -7.29 -7.42 10.54
N GLU A 38 -7.45 -8.39 9.64
CA GLU A 38 -7.20 -8.21 8.21
C GLU A 38 -8.11 -7.16 7.57
N LYS A 39 -9.39 -7.11 7.96
CA LYS A 39 -10.33 -6.09 7.47
C LYS A 39 -9.88 -4.67 7.82
N LYS A 40 -9.39 -4.45 9.05
CA LYS A 40 -8.84 -3.15 9.45
C LYS A 40 -7.55 -2.84 8.69
N PHE A 41 -6.66 -3.82 8.53
CA PHE A 41 -5.45 -3.67 7.70
C PHE A 41 -5.79 -3.21 6.27
N LEU A 42 -6.76 -3.85 5.62
CA LEU A 42 -7.16 -3.49 4.25
C LEU A 42 -7.79 -2.10 4.18
N ASN A 43 -8.66 -1.74 5.14
CA ASN A 43 -9.23 -0.39 5.20
C ASN A 43 -8.13 0.67 5.45
N SER A 44 -7.21 0.45 6.38
CA SER A 44 -6.11 1.38 6.62
C SER A 44 -5.13 1.45 5.45
N THR A 45 -4.95 0.35 4.72
CA THR A 45 -4.21 0.36 3.45
C THR A 45 -4.93 1.21 2.41
N LEU A 46 -6.25 1.08 2.28
CA LEU A 46 -7.05 1.90 1.37
C LEU A 46 -6.89 3.39 1.69
N ASP A 47 -7.08 3.77 2.96
CA ASP A 47 -6.92 5.15 3.44
C ASP A 47 -5.51 5.69 3.13
N CYS A 48 -4.47 4.89 3.37
CA CYS A 48 -3.09 5.25 3.06
C CYS A 48 -2.89 5.53 1.56
N LEU A 49 -3.41 4.66 0.69
CA LEU A 49 -3.30 4.83 -0.76
C LEU A 49 -4.11 6.03 -1.27
N GLU A 50 -5.28 6.31 -0.69
CA GLU A 50 -6.07 7.50 -1.01
C GLU A 50 -5.33 8.79 -0.67
N ILE A 51 -4.66 8.85 0.49
CA ILE A 51 -3.81 9.98 0.87
C ILE A 51 -2.66 10.16 -0.13
N ILE A 52 -1.99 9.06 -0.52
CA ILE A 52 -0.92 9.11 -1.51
C ILE A 52 -1.43 9.59 -2.87
N LEU A 53 -2.63 9.18 -3.30
CA LEU A 53 -3.21 9.60 -4.57
C LEU A 53 -3.63 11.08 -4.60
N GLN A 54 -3.83 11.72 -3.44
CA GLN A 54 -4.08 13.16 -3.37
C GLN A 54 -2.82 13.99 -3.68
N ASP A 55 -1.65 13.54 -3.23
CA ASP A 55 -0.36 14.17 -3.53
C ASP A 55 0.77 13.13 -3.67
N PRO A 56 0.84 12.44 -4.83
CA PRO A 56 1.84 11.39 -5.06
C PRO A 56 3.26 11.95 -5.03
N LYS A 57 3.42 13.20 -5.46
CA LYS A 57 4.69 13.91 -5.49
C LYS A 57 5.23 14.12 -4.08
N GLN A 58 4.40 14.58 -3.16
CA GLN A 58 4.80 14.77 -1.76
C GLN A 58 5.25 13.45 -1.12
N TYR A 59 4.55 12.34 -1.40
CA TYR A 59 4.97 11.03 -0.88
C TYR A 59 6.34 10.63 -1.43
N ILE A 60 6.57 10.76 -2.75
CA ILE A 60 7.88 10.50 -3.36
C ILE A 60 8.96 11.38 -2.73
N GLU A 61 8.74 12.69 -2.61
CA GLU A 61 9.73 13.62 -2.03
C GLU A 61 10.07 13.30 -0.57
N ASN A 62 9.11 12.80 0.20
CA ASN A 62 9.31 12.45 1.61
C ASN A 62 9.97 11.09 1.83
N THR A 63 9.89 10.19 0.85
CA THR A 63 10.31 8.78 1.01
C THR A 63 11.47 8.38 0.11
N ASP A 64 11.66 9.08 -0.99
CA ASP A 64 12.60 8.71 -2.04
C ASP A 64 13.88 9.57 -1.94
N ASN A 65 14.91 8.99 -1.31
CA ASN A 65 16.25 9.54 -1.23
C ASN A 65 17.01 9.46 -2.59
N GLY A 66 16.37 9.85 -3.68
CA GLY A 66 17.03 10.05 -4.97
C GLY A 66 16.79 9.01 -6.07
N ARG A 67 15.76 8.14 -6.02
CA ARG A 67 15.30 7.49 -7.25
C ARG A 67 14.49 8.50 -8.08
N SER A 68 14.71 8.49 -9.38
CA SER A 68 13.90 9.28 -10.33
C SER A 68 12.64 8.50 -10.67
N ILE A 69 11.75 8.32 -9.68
CA ILE A 69 10.42 7.81 -9.93
C ILE A 69 9.61 8.92 -10.61
N LYS A 70 9.02 8.62 -11.77
CA LYS A 70 8.09 9.56 -12.41
C LYS A 70 6.78 9.55 -11.63
N GLU A 71 6.37 10.72 -11.16
CA GLU A 71 5.14 10.95 -10.40
C GLU A 71 3.92 10.24 -11.02
N LYS A 72 3.74 10.34 -12.34
CA LYS A 72 2.63 9.69 -13.04
C LYS A 72 2.69 8.16 -12.97
N GLU A 73 3.86 7.57 -13.21
CA GLU A 73 4.04 6.11 -13.19
C GLU A 73 3.81 5.56 -11.76
N PHE A 74 4.21 6.33 -10.75
CA PHE A 74 3.93 6.03 -9.35
C PHE A 74 2.44 6.11 -9.04
N ALA A 75 1.77 7.20 -9.40
CA ALA A 75 0.34 7.38 -9.17
C ALA A 75 -0.49 6.27 -9.86
N ASP A 76 -0.14 5.89 -11.08
CA ASP A 76 -0.78 4.80 -11.81
C ASP A 76 -0.61 3.44 -11.07
N SER A 77 0.58 3.22 -10.50
CA SER A 77 0.89 2.02 -9.70
C SER A 77 0.12 1.99 -8.37
N VAL A 78 0.05 3.12 -7.66
CA VAL A 78 -0.74 3.29 -6.43
C VAL A 78 -2.23 3.09 -6.71
N SER A 79 -2.76 3.65 -7.81
CA SER A 79 -4.16 3.48 -8.23
C SER A 79 -4.50 2.02 -8.56
N THR A 80 -3.57 1.32 -9.19
CA THR A 80 -3.72 -0.13 -9.44
C THR A 80 -3.78 -0.90 -8.12
N LEU A 81 -2.88 -0.59 -7.18
CA LEU A 81 -2.87 -1.23 -5.87
C LEU A 81 -4.15 -0.92 -5.07
N HIS A 82 -4.62 0.31 -5.11
CA HIS A 82 -5.88 0.75 -4.50
C HIS A 82 -7.06 -0.07 -5.02
N THR A 83 -7.13 -0.30 -6.33
CA THR A 83 -8.17 -1.14 -6.95
C THR A 83 -8.10 -2.58 -6.46
N MET A 84 -6.90 -3.13 -6.28
CA MET A 84 -6.72 -4.48 -5.72
C MET A 84 -7.19 -4.57 -4.27
N VAL A 85 -6.95 -3.54 -3.46
CA VAL A 85 -7.40 -3.48 -2.06
C VAL A 85 -8.93 -3.43 -1.99
N LEU A 86 -9.58 -2.61 -2.83
CA LEU A 86 -11.05 -2.58 -2.91
C LEU A 86 -11.66 -3.94 -3.23
N GLN A 87 -11.06 -4.66 -4.19
CA GLN A 87 -11.50 -6.03 -4.53
C GLN A 87 -11.32 -6.98 -3.33
N ALA A 88 -10.17 -6.92 -2.67
CA ALA A 88 -9.90 -7.73 -1.49
C ALA A 88 -10.89 -7.47 -0.34
N ILE A 89 -11.33 -6.22 -0.16
CA ILE A 89 -12.35 -5.87 0.84
C ILE A 89 -13.73 -6.42 0.47
N GLN A 90 -14.09 -6.43 -0.83
CA GLN A 90 -15.37 -6.95 -1.31
C GLN A 90 -15.49 -8.47 -1.17
N ASP A 91 -14.36 -9.19 -1.25
CA ASP A 91 -14.29 -10.64 -1.17
C ASP A 91 -14.21 -11.18 0.28
N LEU A 92 -14.28 -10.30 1.29
CA LEU A 92 -14.06 -10.58 2.74
C LEU A 92 -15.36 -10.58 3.55
#